data_AF-A0A1Q4YA44-F1
#
_entry.id   AF-A0A1Q4YA44-F1
#
_cell.length_a   1.000
_cell.length_b   1.000
_cell.length_c   1.000
_cell.angle_alpha   90.00
_cell.angle_beta   90.00
_cell.angle_gamma   90.00
#
_symmetry.space_group_name_H-M   'P 1'
#
loop_
_entity.id
_entity.type
_entity.pdbx_description
1 polymer ?
#
loop_
_entity_poly.entity_id
_entity_poly.type
_entity_poly.pdbx_seq_one_letter_code
_entity_poly.pdbx_strand_id
1 'polypeptide(L)'
;MATGAPVRDYFGLVLAKLKPIRLDLLLAVVLTSLTVATTVSQTGGGSGWAAYVVGALTVAPIALRQLAPVATMAVVLGALALYGVVEFGGLPSGGVGALIGMFTVATLRSRLVAALVFLAAVAVVVVAFLGLPGVVAWSEVAQSVLVVSGAWMLGEGTKRWARRAERLAQEAARATVKTHVKRMMGKLGLSSRAQAVVVAYESGLIVPTGSG
;
A
#
# COMPACT_ATOMS: atom_id res chain seq x y z
N MET A 1 24.92 -33.09 18.93
CA MET A 1 25.51 -32.03 18.09
C MET A 1 24.81 -32.05 16.73
N ALA A 2 23.93 -31.09 16.47
CA ALA A 2 23.29 -30.88 15.17
C ALA A 2 23.06 -29.37 14.99
N THR A 3 24.04 -28.69 14.42
CA THR A 3 23.96 -27.28 14.01
C THR A 3 23.66 -27.24 12.53
N GLY A 4 22.40 -27.00 12.15
CA GLY A 4 22.00 -27.04 10.75
C GLY A 4 20.65 -26.39 10.44
N ALA A 5 20.50 -25.08 10.72
CA ALA A 5 19.77 -24.08 9.91
C ALA A 5 19.71 -22.73 10.67
N PRO A 6 20.02 -21.59 10.01
CA PRO A 6 18.91 -20.74 9.52
C PRO A 6 19.21 -19.98 8.21
N VAL A 7 20.08 -20.47 7.31
CA VAL A 7 20.46 -19.70 6.10
C VAL A 7 19.35 -19.64 5.03
N ARG A 8 18.40 -20.58 5.04
CA ARG A 8 17.28 -20.63 4.06
C ARG A 8 16.25 -19.51 4.23
N ASP A 9 16.09 -18.95 5.44
CA ASP A 9 15.11 -17.88 5.68
C ASP A 9 15.60 -16.51 5.19
N TYR A 10 16.91 -16.26 5.19
CA TYR A 10 17.47 -14.95 4.84
C TYR A 10 17.25 -14.60 3.36
N PHE A 11 17.47 -15.56 2.45
CA PHE A 11 17.24 -15.35 1.01
C PHE A 11 15.76 -15.17 0.67
N GLY A 12 14.86 -15.87 1.36
CA GLY A 12 13.41 -15.71 1.21
C GLY A 12 12.94 -14.31 1.61
N LEU A 13 13.46 -13.78 2.72
CA LEU A 13 13.18 -12.42 3.20
C LEU A 13 13.68 -11.34 2.23
N VAL A 14 14.86 -11.50 1.65
CA VAL A 14 15.43 -10.53 0.68
C VAL A 14 14.68 -10.57 -0.66
N LEU A 15 14.39 -11.76 -1.19
CA LEU A 15 13.60 -11.91 -2.42
C LEU A 15 12.15 -11.41 -2.26
N ALA A 16 11.55 -11.57 -1.07
CA ALA A 16 10.23 -11.01 -0.77
C ALA A 16 10.22 -9.47 -0.76
N LYS A 17 11.31 -8.83 -0.32
CA LYS A 17 11.46 -7.36 -0.38
C LYS A 17 11.76 -6.82 -1.78
N LEU A 18 12.48 -7.57 -2.63
CA LEU A 18 12.92 -7.09 -3.95
C LEU A 18 11.85 -7.16 -5.05
N LYS A 19 10.94 -8.16 -4.99
CA LYS A 19 9.86 -8.32 -5.98
C LYS A 19 8.94 -7.09 -6.10
N PRO A 20 8.43 -6.49 -5.02
CA PRO A 20 7.54 -5.33 -5.14
C PRO A 20 8.26 -4.07 -5.66
N ILE A 21 9.55 -3.90 -5.39
CA ILE A 21 10.34 -2.74 -5.85
C ILE A 21 10.46 -2.72 -7.38
N ARG A 22 10.64 -3.89 -8.02
CA ARG A 22 10.74 -3.98 -9.48
C ARG A 22 9.44 -3.60 -10.18
N LEU A 23 8.30 -4.01 -9.64
CA LEU A 23 6.98 -3.65 -10.18
C LEU A 23 6.71 -2.15 -10.00
N ASP A 24 7.08 -1.57 -8.86
CA ASP A 24 6.94 -0.14 -8.61
C ASP A 24 7.85 0.69 -9.53
N LEU A 25 9.05 0.21 -9.83
CA LEU A 25 9.93 0.85 -10.81
C LEU A 25 9.35 0.79 -12.23
N LEU A 26 8.84 -0.38 -12.65
CA LEU A 26 8.18 -0.52 -13.96
C LEU A 26 6.98 0.41 -14.06
N LEU A 27 6.14 0.46 -13.02
CA LEU A 27 4.99 1.34 -12.95
C LEU A 27 5.41 2.81 -13.07
N ALA A 28 6.44 3.22 -12.32
CA ALA A 28 6.96 4.58 -12.37
C ALA A 28 7.49 4.95 -13.75
N VAL A 29 8.24 4.05 -14.41
CA VAL A 29 8.74 4.27 -15.78
C VAL A 29 7.59 4.42 -16.77
N VAL A 30 6.63 3.48 -16.77
CA VAL A 30 5.48 3.51 -17.69
C VAL A 30 4.66 4.78 -17.50
N LEU A 31 4.32 5.12 -16.26
CA LEU A 31 3.52 6.31 -15.97
C LEU A 31 4.29 7.60 -16.28
N THR A 32 5.62 7.63 -16.07
CA THR A 32 6.44 8.81 -16.39
C THR A 32 6.48 9.02 -17.90
N SER A 33 6.71 7.96 -18.69
CA SER A 33 6.65 8.01 -20.15
C SER A 33 5.28 8.47 -20.66
N LEU A 34 4.19 7.93 -20.08
CA LEU A 34 2.83 8.34 -20.42
C LEU A 34 2.59 9.82 -20.06
N THR A 35 3.08 10.27 -18.91
CA THR A 35 2.94 11.66 -18.47
C THR A 35 3.66 12.60 -19.42
N VAL A 36 4.91 12.31 -19.78
CA VAL A 36 5.67 13.07 -20.79
C VAL A 36 4.89 13.14 -22.11
N ALA A 37 4.39 12.00 -22.61
CA ALA A 37 3.60 11.97 -23.83
C ALA A 37 2.33 12.85 -23.75
N THR A 38 1.59 12.78 -22.64
CA THR A 38 0.40 13.62 -22.44
C THR A 38 0.71 15.11 -22.27
N THR A 39 1.88 15.46 -21.71
CA THR A 39 2.33 16.84 -21.59
C THR A 39 2.74 17.41 -22.94
N VAL A 40 3.43 16.61 -23.77
CA VAL A 40 3.74 17.00 -25.17
C VAL A 40 2.45 17.31 -25.94
N SER A 41 1.43 16.44 -25.83
CA SER A 41 0.17 16.64 -26.54
C SER A 41 -0.62 17.85 -26.04
N GLN A 42 -0.61 18.12 -24.73
CA GLN A 42 -1.35 19.26 -24.15
C GLN A 42 -0.70 20.62 -24.45
N THR A 43 0.63 20.67 -24.50
CA THR A 43 1.38 21.91 -24.72
C THR A 43 1.75 22.15 -26.19
N GLY A 44 1.33 21.27 -27.10
CA GLY A 44 1.68 21.34 -28.52
C GLY A 44 3.19 21.27 -28.80
N GLY A 45 3.98 20.76 -27.85
CA GLY A 45 5.45 20.72 -27.92
C GLY A 45 6.16 22.07 -27.72
N GLY A 46 5.43 23.16 -27.46
CA GLY A 46 5.98 24.51 -27.28
C GLY A 46 6.42 24.85 -25.85
N SER A 47 6.14 23.99 -24.88
CA SER A 47 6.56 24.20 -23.49
C SER A 47 8.05 23.89 -23.30
N GLY A 48 8.75 24.73 -22.53
CA GLY A 48 10.15 24.51 -22.19
C GLY A 48 10.36 23.22 -21.38
N TRP A 49 11.61 22.75 -21.33
CA TRP A 49 12.00 21.50 -20.65
C TRP A 49 11.49 21.35 -19.20
N ALA A 50 11.21 22.47 -18.54
CA ALA A 50 10.62 22.54 -17.21
C ALA A 50 9.26 21.82 -17.09
N ALA A 51 8.39 21.88 -18.10
CA ALA A 51 7.07 21.22 -18.06
C ALA A 51 7.21 19.70 -17.98
N TYR A 52 8.16 19.13 -18.72
CA TYR A 52 8.45 17.70 -18.69
C TYR A 52 9.05 17.27 -17.35
N VAL A 53 9.93 18.09 -16.77
CA VAL A 53 10.52 17.79 -15.45
C VAL A 53 9.46 17.84 -14.35
N VAL A 54 8.63 18.88 -14.30
CA VAL A 54 7.56 18.99 -13.30
C VAL A 54 6.52 17.88 -13.51
N GLY A 55 6.13 17.61 -14.76
CA GLY A 55 5.25 16.48 -15.10
C GLY A 55 5.83 15.14 -14.65
N ALA A 56 7.10 14.86 -14.93
CA ALA A 56 7.77 13.66 -14.46
C ALA A 56 7.80 13.57 -12.92
N LEU A 57 8.01 14.68 -12.20
CA LEU A 57 7.98 14.71 -10.73
C LEU A 57 6.62 14.38 -10.11
N THR A 58 5.52 14.50 -10.86
CA THR A 58 4.18 14.05 -10.39
C THR A 58 4.04 12.53 -10.35
N VAL A 59 4.99 11.78 -10.93
CA VAL A 59 4.88 10.33 -11.11
C VAL A 59 6.15 9.57 -10.74
N ALA A 60 7.34 10.06 -11.08
CA ALA A 60 8.61 9.39 -10.79
C ALA A 60 8.79 8.96 -9.32
N PRO A 61 8.35 9.75 -8.30
CA PRO A 61 8.45 9.33 -6.90
C PRO A 61 7.65 8.07 -6.54
N ILE A 62 6.71 7.63 -7.39
CA ILE A 62 5.91 6.42 -7.17
C ILE A 62 6.79 5.17 -7.03
N ALA A 63 8.00 5.15 -7.62
CA ALA A 63 8.96 4.06 -7.44
C ALA A 63 9.35 3.83 -5.97
N LEU A 64 9.26 4.88 -5.14
CA LEU A 64 9.63 4.86 -3.72
C LEU A 64 8.40 4.78 -2.78
N ARG A 65 7.20 4.59 -3.34
CA ARG A 65 5.92 4.70 -2.61
C ARG A 65 5.81 3.74 -1.42
N GLN A 66 6.44 2.57 -1.50
CA GLN A 66 6.39 1.57 -0.42
C GLN A 66 7.38 1.88 0.71
N LEU A 67 8.46 2.62 0.43
CA LEU A 67 9.49 2.97 1.40
C LEU A 67 9.11 4.24 2.17
N ALA A 68 8.61 5.25 1.46
CA ALA A 68 8.27 6.54 2.05
C ALA A 68 6.93 7.11 1.52
N PRO A 69 5.78 6.47 1.81
CA PRO A 69 4.48 6.82 1.20
C PRO A 69 4.08 8.30 1.33
N VAL A 70 4.37 8.90 2.48
CA VAL A 70 4.00 10.30 2.77
C VAL A 70 4.93 11.26 2.05
N ALA A 71 6.23 10.98 2.02
CA ALA A 71 7.20 11.81 1.30
C ALA A 71 6.93 11.77 -0.21
N THR A 72 6.63 10.59 -0.76
CA THR A 72 6.26 10.46 -2.18
C THR A 72 5.01 11.26 -2.50
N MET A 73 3.97 11.17 -1.66
CA MET A 73 2.74 11.92 -1.87
C MET A 73 2.97 13.44 -1.72
N ALA A 74 3.81 13.87 -0.79
CA ALA A 74 4.17 15.28 -0.63
C ALA A 74 4.90 15.83 -1.87
N VAL A 75 5.83 15.06 -2.46
CA VAL A 75 6.51 15.45 -3.71
C VAL A 75 5.51 15.53 -4.87
N VAL A 76 4.61 14.54 -4.99
CA VAL A 76 3.58 14.54 -6.04
C VAL A 76 2.64 15.74 -5.89
N LEU A 77 2.17 16.03 -4.69
CA LEU A 77 1.31 17.19 -4.42
C LEU A 77 2.03 18.51 -4.66
N GLY A 78 3.30 18.63 -4.26
CA GLY A 78 4.11 19.82 -4.54
C GLY A 78 4.33 20.03 -6.04
N ALA A 79 4.61 18.97 -6.78
CA ALA A 79 4.74 19.02 -8.24
C ALA A 79 3.41 19.39 -8.92
N LEU A 80 2.28 18.88 -8.43
CA LEU A 80 0.94 19.24 -8.94
C LEU A 80 0.59 20.70 -8.65
N ALA A 81 0.89 21.19 -7.44
CA ALA A 81 0.70 22.60 -7.09
C ALA A 81 1.54 23.50 -8.01
N LEU A 82 2.81 23.14 -8.24
CA LEU A 82 3.70 23.89 -9.13
C LEU A 82 3.21 23.85 -10.58
N TYR A 83 2.72 22.70 -11.05
CA TYR A 83 2.18 22.57 -12.40
C TYR A 83 0.95 23.46 -12.62
N GLY A 84 0.06 23.56 -11.61
CA GLY A 84 -1.12 24.43 -11.67
C GLY A 84 -0.78 25.92 -11.67
N VAL A 85 0.25 26.35 -10.95
CA VAL A 85 0.68 27.76 -10.88
C VAL A 85 1.31 28.25 -12.20
N VAL A 86 1.98 27.37 -12.94
CA VAL A 86 2.71 27.74 -14.16
C VAL A 86 1.82 27.59 -15.43
N GLU A 87 0.50 27.46 -15.26
CA GLU A 87 -0.52 27.45 -16.33
C GLU A 87 -0.22 26.49 -17.50
N PHE A 88 0.40 25.33 -17.23
CA PHE A 88 0.72 24.35 -18.27
C PHE A 88 -0.49 23.59 -18.86
N GLY A 89 -1.72 24.01 -18.52
CA GLY A 89 -2.96 23.38 -18.93
C GLY A 89 -3.25 22.08 -18.17
N GLY A 90 -4.29 22.09 -17.33
CA GLY A 90 -4.84 20.89 -16.68
C GLY A 90 -3.90 20.12 -15.74
N LEU A 91 -4.34 18.94 -15.31
CA LEU A 91 -3.55 18.03 -14.48
C LEU A 91 -2.78 17.02 -15.37
N PRO A 92 -1.46 16.86 -15.19
CA PRO A 92 -0.68 15.88 -15.94
C PRO A 92 -1.23 14.47 -15.68
N SER A 93 -1.42 13.71 -16.77
CA SER A 93 -2.02 12.36 -16.77
C SER A 93 -3.30 12.22 -15.93
N GLY A 94 -4.09 13.29 -15.78
CA GLY A 94 -5.34 13.30 -15.00
C GLY A 94 -5.16 13.10 -13.49
N GLY A 95 -3.95 13.33 -12.94
CA GLY A 95 -3.69 13.20 -11.51
C GLY A 95 -3.51 11.76 -11.02
N VAL A 96 -3.28 10.80 -11.93
CA VAL A 96 -3.09 9.37 -11.58
C VAL A 96 -2.02 9.15 -10.51
N GLY A 97 -0.94 9.94 -10.53
CA GLY A 97 0.10 9.86 -9.52
C GLY A 97 -0.40 10.17 -8.10
N ALA A 98 -1.29 11.16 -7.96
CA ALA A 98 -1.92 11.48 -6.69
C ALA A 98 -2.90 10.39 -6.24
N LEU A 99 -3.63 9.75 -7.16
CA LEU A 99 -4.53 8.64 -6.83
C LEU A 99 -3.76 7.44 -6.30
N ILE A 100 -2.70 7.05 -6.99
CA ILE A 100 -1.83 5.95 -6.59
C ILE A 100 -1.14 6.29 -5.26
N GLY A 101 -0.63 7.52 -5.11
CA GLY A 101 -0.04 8.00 -3.87
C GLY A 101 -1.02 7.97 -2.70
N MET A 102 -2.25 8.47 -2.90
CA MET A 102 -3.30 8.48 -1.89
C MET A 102 -3.71 7.07 -1.48
N PHE A 103 -3.92 6.18 -2.44
CA PHE A 103 -4.20 4.76 -2.16
C PHE A 103 -3.06 4.13 -1.34
N THR A 104 -1.81 4.44 -1.67
CA THR A 104 -0.63 3.92 -0.96
C THR A 104 -0.56 4.45 0.49
N VAL A 105 -0.78 5.75 0.70
CA VAL A 105 -0.84 6.32 2.05
C VAL A 105 -2.01 5.71 2.84
N ALA A 106 -3.18 5.58 2.22
CA ALA A 106 -4.37 4.96 2.79
C ALA A 106 -4.18 3.48 3.11
N THR A 107 -3.27 2.75 2.45
CA THR A 107 -2.97 1.33 2.68
C THR A 107 -1.80 1.08 3.63
N LEU A 108 -0.88 2.04 3.80
CA LEU A 108 0.34 1.82 4.59
C LEU A 108 0.47 2.69 5.86
N ARG A 109 -0.29 3.79 5.99
CA ARG A 109 -0.19 4.71 7.15
C ARG A 109 -1.42 4.69 8.07
N SER A 110 -1.34 5.34 9.22
CA SER A 110 -2.48 5.45 10.14
C SER A 110 -3.62 6.26 9.51
N ARG A 111 -4.85 6.09 10.01
CA ARG A 111 -6.04 6.81 9.49
C ARG A 111 -5.89 8.33 9.60
N LEU A 112 -5.26 8.80 10.69
CA LEU A 112 -5.01 10.22 10.90
C LEU A 112 -4.06 10.79 9.84
N VAL A 113 -2.93 10.11 9.58
CA VAL A 113 -1.97 10.56 8.55
C VAL A 113 -2.60 10.54 7.17
N ALA A 114 -3.38 9.50 6.85
CA ALA A 114 -4.11 9.43 5.57
C ALA A 114 -5.12 10.57 5.43
N ALA A 115 -5.88 10.88 6.49
CA ALA A 115 -6.82 12.00 6.48
C ALA A 115 -6.14 13.35 6.28
N LEU A 116 -5.02 13.59 6.97
CA LEU A 116 -4.24 14.82 6.81
C LEU A 116 -3.71 14.97 5.38
N VAL A 117 -3.15 13.90 4.82
CA VAL A 117 -2.64 13.90 3.44
C VAL A 117 -3.78 14.08 2.42
N PHE A 118 -4.95 13.48 2.68
CA PHE A 118 -6.14 13.69 1.86
C PHE A 118 -6.58 15.16 1.86
N LEU A 119 -6.69 15.77 3.05
CA LEU A 119 -7.05 17.18 3.16
C LEU A 119 -6.02 18.08 2.45
N ALA A 120 -4.73 17.78 2.57
CA ALA A 120 -3.69 18.48 1.83
C ALA A 120 -3.84 18.31 0.31
N ALA A 121 -4.15 17.10 -0.17
CA ALA A 121 -4.41 16.85 -1.59
C ALA A 121 -5.61 17.64 -2.11
N VAL A 122 -6.71 17.65 -1.35
CA VAL A 122 -7.91 18.43 -1.68
C VAL A 122 -7.59 19.92 -1.71
N ALA A 123 -6.85 20.43 -0.73
CA ALA A 123 -6.45 21.84 -0.69
C ALA A 123 -5.60 22.23 -1.91
N VAL A 124 -4.61 21.40 -2.29
CA VAL A 124 -3.79 21.63 -3.49
C VAL A 124 -4.64 21.67 -4.76
N VAL A 125 -5.56 20.72 -4.91
CA VAL A 125 -6.46 20.67 -6.07
C VAL A 125 -7.37 21.90 -6.12
N VAL A 126 -7.99 22.28 -5.00
CA VAL A 126 -8.86 23.47 -4.91
C VAL A 126 -8.08 24.73 -5.29
N VAL A 127 -6.88 24.93 -4.74
CA VAL A 127 -6.03 26.09 -5.06
C VAL A 127 -5.64 26.11 -6.54
N ALA A 128 -5.28 24.97 -7.12
CA ALA A 128 -4.96 24.87 -8.54
C ALA A 128 -6.14 25.28 -9.44
N PHE A 129 -7.37 24.90 -9.08
CA PHE A 129 -8.57 25.29 -9.84
C PHE A 129 -8.96 26.76 -9.66
N LEU A 130 -8.75 27.35 -8.49
CA LEU A 130 -9.02 28.78 -8.26
C LEU A 130 -8.11 29.70 -9.10
N GLY A 131 -6.95 29.21 -9.55
CA GLY A 131 -6.01 29.96 -10.38
C GLY A 131 -6.35 30.01 -11.87
N LEU A 132 -7.30 29.20 -12.36
CA LEU A 132 -7.63 29.12 -13.78
C LEU A 132 -8.82 30.03 -14.15
N PRO A 133 -8.61 31.12 -14.92
CA PRO A 133 -9.70 32.02 -15.32
C PRO A 133 -10.69 31.31 -16.25
N GLY A 134 -11.99 31.32 -15.90
CA GLY A 134 -13.07 30.79 -16.74
C GLY A 134 -13.51 29.35 -16.44
N VAL A 135 -12.79 28.61 -15.59
CA VAL A 135 -13.15 27.25 -15.16
C VAL A 135 -13.77 27.29 -13.76
N VAL A 136 -14.96 27.88 -13.62
CA VAL A 136 -15.77 27.68 -12.40
C VAL A 136 -16.59 26.42 -12.57
N ALA A 137 -15.92 25.28 -12.54
CA ALA A 137 -16.54 23.98 -12.58
C ALA A 137 -16.47 23.38 -11.18
N TRP A 138 -17.39 23.76 -10.29
CA TRP A 138 -17.61 23.06 -9.01
C TRP A 138 -17.72 21.53 -9.20
N SER A 139 -18.13 21.09 -10.39
CA SER A 139 -18.10 19.70 -10.86
C SER A 139 -16.70 19.09 -10.94
N GLU A 140 -15.67 19.80 -11.40
CA GLU A 140 -14.30 19.28 -11.52
C GLU A 140 -13.63 19.12 -10.15
N VAL A 141 -13.84 20.10 -9.27
CA VAL A 141 -13.40 20.01 -7.87
C VAL A 141 -14.14 18.87 -7.17
N ALA A 142 -15.46 18.80 -7.29
CA ALA A 142 -16.26 17.73 -6.70
C ALA A 142 -15.82 16.35 -7.23
N GLN A 143 -15.64 16.22 -8.55
CA GLN A 143 -15.15 14.99 -9.17
C GLN A 143 -13.76 14.62 -8.64
N SER A 144 -12.82 15.55 -8.59
CA SER A 144 -11.47 15.28 -8.08
C SER A 144 -11.51 14.81 -6.61
N VAL A 145 -12.30 15.49 -5.78
CA VAL A 145 -12.52 15.09 -4.38
C VAL A 145 -13.12 13.70 -4.29
N LEU A 146 -14.12 13.38 -5.12
CA LEU A 146 -14.76 12.06 -5.16
C LEU A 146 -13.77 10.96 -5.60
N VAL A 147 -12.96 11.21 -6.62
CA VAL A 147 -11.98 10.23 -7.13
C VAL A 147 -10.88 9.97 -6.08
N VAL A 148 -10.33 11.03 -5.46
CA VAL A 148 -9.33 10.89 -4.39
C VAL A 148 -9.95 10.21 -3.16
N SER A 149 -11.21 10.53 -2.83
CA SER A 149 -11.95 9.87 -1.75
C SER A 149 -12.13 8.39 -2.04
N GLY A 150 -12.44 8.02 -3.28
CA GLY A 150 -12.52 6.64 -3.74
C GLY A 150 -11.20 5.89 -3.54
N ALA A 151 -10.07 6.51 -3.89
CA ALA A 151 -8.74 5.92 -3.65
C ALA A 151 -8.47 5.69 -2.15
N TRP A 152 -8.84 6.64 -1.29
CA TRP A 152 -8.73 6.47 0.17
C TRP A 152 -9.66 5.36 0.68
N MET A 153 -10.94 5.38 0.31
CA MET A 153 -11.93 4.37 0.71
C MET A 153 -11.51 2.97 0.30
N LEU A 154 -11.00 2.80 -0.92
CA LEU A 154 -10.45 1.54 -1.40
C LEU A 154 -9.26 1.10 -0.55
N GLY A 155 -8.31 1.99 -0.26
CA GLY A 155 -7.16 1.65 0.58
C GLY A 155 -7.54 1.21 1.99
N GLU A 156 -8.53 1.88 2.61
CA GLU A 156 -9.08 1.45 3.90
C GLU A 156 -9.89 0.15 3.81
N GLY A 157 -10.62 -0.03 2.70
CA GLY A 157 -11.31 -1.26 2.35
C GLY A 157 -10.34 -2.43 2.33
N THR A 158 -9.25 -2.32 1.58
CA THR A 158 -8.19 -3.34 1.48
C THR A 158 -7.61 -3.68 2.85
N LYS A 159 -7.29 -2.69 3.69
CA LYS A 159 -6.85 -2.91 5.07
C LYS A 159 -7.86 -3.69 5.91
N ARG A 160 -9.14 -3.33 5.82
CA ARG A 160 -10.21 -3.99 6.57
C ARG A 160 -10.39 -5.43 6.12
N TRP A 161 -10.31 -5.67 4.81
CA TRP A 161 -10.45 -6.99 4.20
C TRP A 161 -9.29 -7.91 4.61
N ALA A 162 -8.04 -7.43 4.52
CA ALA A 162 -6.87 -8.17 4.93
C ALA A 162 -6.94 -8.61 6.42
N ARG A 163 -7.29 -7.69 7.32
CA ARG A 163 -7.49 -8.01 8.75
C ARG A 163 -8.60 -9.03 8.97
N ARG A 164 -9.68 -9.00 8.17
CA ARG A 164 -10.78 -9.96 8.28
C ARG A 164 -10.34 -11.34 7.79
N ALA A 165 -9.65 -11.41 6.66
CA ALA A 165 -9.10 -12.64 6.13
C ALA A 165 -8.13 -13.31 7.12
N GLU A 166 -7.24 -12.52 7.74
CA GLU A 166 -6.30 -13.02 8.75
C GLU A 166 -7.01 -13.61 9.98
N ARG A 167 -8.01 -12.91 10.51
CA ARG A 167 -8.83 -13.42 11.63
C ARG A 167 -9.51 -14.74 11.29
N LEU A 168 -10.16 -14.80 10.13
CA LEU A 168 -10.83 -16.02 9.67
C LEU A 168 -9.83 -17.18 9.48
N ALA A 169 -8.64 -16.90 8.94
CA ALA A 169 -7.58 -17.88 8.80
C ALA A 169 -7.10 -18.42 10.17
N GLN A 170 -6.93 -17.54 11.16
CA GLN A 170 -6.56 -17.95 12.52
C GLN A 170 -7.66 -18.77 13.21
N GLU A 171 -8.93 -18.39 13.05
CA GLU A 171 -10.08 -19.14 13.57
C GLU A 171 -10.16 -20.54 12.95
N ALA A 172 -10.03 -20.64 11.62
CA ALA A 172 -10.00 -21.90 10.90
C ALA A 172 -8.84 -22.79 11.36
N ALA A 173 -7.63 -22.23 11.51
CA ALA A 173 -6.48 -22.97 12.02
C ALA A 173 -6.74 -23.54 13.43
N ARG A 174 -7.32 -22.74 14.35
CA ARG A 174 -7.68 -23.20 15.70
C ARG A 174 -8.75 -24.30 15.68
N ALA A 175 -9.76 -24.19 14.82
CA ALA A 175 -10.79 -25.20 14.66
C ALA A 175 -10.23 -26.54 14.16
N THR A 176 -9.32 -26.48 13.18
CA THR A 176 -8.62 -27.64 12.65
C THR A 176 -7.77 -28.32 13.72
N VAL A 177 -6.96 -27.58 14.49
CA VAL A 177 -6.19 -28.14 15.62
C VAL A 177 -7.09 -28.84 16.62
N LYS A 178 -8.20 -28.21 17.05
CA LYS A 178 -9.16 -28.85 17.97
C LYS A 178 -9.71 -30.16 17.41
N THR A 179 -9.98 -30.21 16.11
CA THR A 179 -10.48 -31.41 15.43
C THR A 179 -9.43 -32.51 15.42
N HIS A 180 -8.18 -32.19 15.08
CA HIS A 180 -7.08 -33.15 15.12
C HIS A 180 -6.84 -33.68 16.53
N VAL A 181 -6.80 -32.79 17.54
CA VAL A 181 -6.65 -33.19 18.95
C VAL A 181 -7.79 -34.11 19.40
N LYS A 182 -9.05 -33.78 19.08
CA LYS A 182 -10.20 -34.63 19.43
C LYS A 182 -10.11 -36.01 18.79
N ARG A 183 -9.73 -36.08 17.50
CA ARG A 183 -9.52 -37.36 16.80
C ARG A 183 -8.36 -38.15 17.39
N MET A 184 -7.27 -37.49 17.78
CA MET A 184 -6.12 -38.13 18.43
C MET A 184 -6.49 -38.70 19.80
N MET A 185 -7.19 -37.93 20.63
CA MET A 185 -7.70 -38.39 21.92
C MET A 185 -8.62 -39.60 21.77
N GLY A 186 -9.54 -39.58 20.79
CA GLY A 186 -10.40 -40.73 20.49
C GLY A 186 -9.61 -41.97 20.04
N LYS A 187 -8.57 -41.79 19.23
CA LYS A 187 -7.69 -42.90 18.81
C LYS A 187 -6.86 -43.49 19.96
N LEU A 188 -6.48 -42.67 20.93
CA LEU A 188 -5.68 -43.06 22.10
C LEU A 188 -6.53 -43.48 23.31
N GLY A 189 -7.86 -43.47 23.20
CA GLY A 189 -8.76 -43.80 24.31
C GLY A 189 -8.75 -42.79 25.47
N LEU A 190 -8.31 -41.55 25.22
CA LEU A 190 -8.14 -40.53 26.26
C LEU A 190 -9.43 -39.74 26.45
N SER A 191 -9.86 -39.58 27.71
CA SER A 191 -11.07 -38.86 28.08
C SER A 191 -10.82 -37.39 28.45
N SER A 192 -9.58 -37.01 28.73
CA SER A 192 -9.23 -35.62 29.06
C SER A 192 -7.89 -35.16 28.48
N ARG A 193 -7.73 -33.84 28.33
CA ARG A 193 -6.45 -33.24 27.91
C ARG A 193 -5.33 -33.48 28.92
N ALA A 194 -5.65 -33.58 30.21
CA ALA A 194 -4.68 -33.90 31.24
C ALA A 194 -4.06 -35.29 31.02
N GLN A 195 -4.90 -36.28 30.68
CA GLN A 195 -4.40 -37.61 30.31
C GLN A 195 -3.50 -37.56 29.06
N ALA A 196 -3.87 -36.76 28.04
CA ALA A 196 -3.02 -36.59 26.86
C ALA A 196 -1.64 -36.00 27.19
N VAL A 197 -1.57 -35.08 28.15
CA VAL A 197 -0.30 -34.53 28.64
C VAL A 197 0.50 -35.59 29.40
N VAL A 198 -0.13 -36.35 30.29
CA VAL A 198 0.55 -37.43 31.05
C VAL A 198 1.11 -38.48 30.10
N VAL A 199 0.31 -38.97 29.14
CA VAL A 199 0.76 -39.95 28.13
C VAL A 199 1.91 -39.39 27.30
N ALA A 200 1.89 -38.10 26.95
CA ALA A 200 2.99 -37.47 26.22
C ALA A 200 4.29 -37.37 27.04
N TYR A 201 4.19 -37.22 28.37
CA TYR A 201 5.36 -37.28 29.27
C TYR A 201 5.87 -38.71 29.44
N GLU A 202 5.00 -39.67 29.74
CA GLU A 202 5.37 -41.07 29.98
C GLU A 202 6.00 -41.72 28.74
N SER A 203 5.56 -41.34 27.54
CA SER A 203 6.13 -41.81 26.27
C SER A 203 7.40 -41.07 25.85
N GLY A 204 7.81 -40.02 26.58
CA GLY A 204 8.95 -39.18 26.20
C GLY A 204 8.72 -38.27 24.98
N LEU A 205 7.47 -38.15 24.49
CA LEU A 205 7.10 -37.24 23.40
C LEU A 205 7.26 -35.76 23.77
N ILE A 206 7.11 -35.43 25.06
CA ILE A 206 7.35 -34.08 25.61
C ILE A 206 8.38 -34.22 26.72
N VAL A 207 9.49 -33.49 26.59
CA VAL A 207 10.48 -33.32 27.67
C VAL A 207 10.30 -31.91 28.24
N PRO A 208 10.11 -31.75 29.56
CA PRO A 208 9.95 -30.43 30.13
C PRO A 208 11.28 -29.69 30.00
N THR A 209 11.32 -28.63 29.19
CA THR A 209 12.47 -27.71 29.20
C THR A 209 12.34 -26.85 30.44
N GLY A 210 13.01 -27.28 31.51
CA GLY A 210 13.17 -26.48 32.72
C GLY A 210 13.85 -25.16 32.35
N SER A 211 13.08 -24.08 32.38
CA SER A 211 13.62 -22.71 32.35
C SER A 211 13.60 -22.22 33.79
N GLY A 212 14.78 -22.22 34.40
CA GLY A 212 15.14 -21.23 35.41
C GLY A 212 15.56 -19.93 34.73
#